data_AF-A0A3N5INF0-F1
#
_entry.id   AF-A0A3N5INF0-F1
#
_cell.length_a   1.000
_cell.length_b   1.000
_cell.length_c   1.000
_cell.angle_alpha   90.00
_cell.angle_beta   90.00
_cell.angle_gamma   90.00
#
_symmetry.space_group_name_H-M   'P 1'
#
loop_
_entity.id
_entity.type
_entity.pdbx_description
1 polymer ?
#
loop_
_entity_poly.entity_id
_entity_poly.type
_entity_poly.pdbx_seq_one_letter_code
_entity_poly.pdbx_strand_id
1 'polypeptide(L)'
;QLVLGDAWFAWLRPLSQLMAKLDELGEESSEGPDTATLVASIRTLLTPTEEGEGFGRQYHDALQREPDVALAHAAVRTLLR
;
A
#
# COMPACT_ATOMS: atom_id res chain seq x y z
N GLN A 1 11.69 -13.06 -15.38
CA GLN A 1 12.55 -12.75 -14.23
C GLN A 1 12.04 -11.45 -13.62
N LEU A 2 11.47 -11.52 -12.42
CA LEU A 2 10.94 -10.36 -11.70
C LEU A 2 12.10 -9.43 -11.34
N VAL A 3 12.15 -8.27 -12.00
CA VAL A 3 13.21 -7.29 -11.83
C VAL A 3 12.93 -6.48 -10.57
N LEU A 4 13.19 -7.09 -9.41
CA LEU A 4 13.04 -6.47 -8.09
C LEU A 4 14.11 -5.39 -7.81
N GLY A 5 15.04 -5.16 -8.75
CA GLY A 5 16.08 -4.13 -8.68
C GLY A 5 15.94 -3.00 -9.71
N ASP A 6 14.91 -3.03 -10.57
CA ASP A 6 14.77 -1.97 -11.57
C ASP A 6 14.23 -0.68 -10.94
N ALA A 7 14.82 0.45 -11.32
CA ALA A 7 14.35 1.78 -10.87
C ALA A 7 12.86 1.99 -11.18
N TRP A 8 12.35 1.29 -12.19
CA TRP A 8 10.95 1.27 -12.58
C TRP A 8 9.99 0.81 -11.48
N PHE A 9 10.38 -0.14 -10.61
CA PHE A 9 9.52 -0.66 -9.54
C PHE A 9 9.90 -0.16 -8.15
N ALA A 10 10.90 0.73 -8.06
CA ALA A 10 11.36 1.30 -6.80
C ALA A 10 10.23 1.95 -5.98
N TRP A 11 9.21 2.48 -6.66
CA TRP A 11 8.05 3.12 -6.02
C TRP A 11 7.14 2.14 -5.29
N LEU A 12 7.18 0.84 -5.59
CA LEU A 12 6.38 -0.20 -4.92
C LEU A 12 6.97 -0.65 -3.59
N ARG A 13 8.23 -0.33 -3.27
CA ARG A 13 8.88 -0.76 -2.03
C ARG A 13 8.09 -0.46 -0.75
N PRO A 14 7.48 0.74 -0.58
CA PRO A 14 6.68 1.02 0.62
C PRO A 14 5.48 0.08 0.76
N LEU A 15 4.85 -0.33 -0.36
CA LEU A 15 3.75 -1.28 -0.34
C LEU A 15 4.23 -2.68 0.01
N SER A 16 5.35 -3.14 -0.57
CA SER A 16 5.92 -4.45 -0.22
C SER A 16 6.33 -4.56 1.24
N GLN A 17 6.90 -3.49 1.81
CA GLN A 17 7.23 -3.43 3.25
C GLN A 17 5.99 -3.48 4.12
N LEU A 18 4.90 -2.84 3.70
CA LEU A 18 3.63 -2.87 4.42
C LEU A 18 3.00 -4.28 4.39
N MET A 19 3.10 -4.99 3.26
CA MET A 19 2.64 -6.38 3.15
C MET A 19 3.43 -7.31 4.09
N ALA A 20 4.76 -7.20 4.14
CA ALA A 20 5.57 -8.00 5.04
C ALA A 20 5.18 -7.81 6.52
N LYS A 21 4.90 -6.57 6.94
CA LYS A 21 4.41 -6.27 8.30
C LYS A 21 3.03 -6.87 8.59
N LEU A 22 2.16 -6.94 7.59
CA LEU A 22 0.84 -7.59 7.72
C LEU A 22 1.00 -9.10 7.88
N ASP A 23 1.92 -9.71 7.15
CA ASP A 23 2.22 -11.15 7.26
C ASP A 23 2.77 -11.48 8.66
N GLU A 24 3.73 -10.69 9.15
CA GLU A 24 4.30 -10.82 10.51
C GLU A 24 3.21 -10.72 11.60
N LEU A 25 2.30 -9.73 11.49
CA LEU A 25 1.20 -9.55 12.43
C LEU A 25 0.18 -10.69 12.38
N GLY A 26 0.02 -11.36 11.23
CA GLY A 26 -0.87 -12.51 11.09
C GLY A 26 -0.32 -13.79 11.74
N GLU A 27 1.00 -13.90 11.86
CA GLU A 27 1.69 -15.02 12.50
C GLU A 27 1.76 -14.88 14.02
N GLU A 28 1.87 -13.65 14.52
CA GLU A 28 1.82 -13.35 15.96
C GLU A 28 0.38 -13.06 16.41
N SER A 29 -0.16 -13.79 17.39
CA SER A 29 -1.48 -13.52 18.01
C SER A 29 -1.46 -12.19 18.79
N SER A 30 -1.33 -11.07 18.11
CA SER A 30 -1.05 -9.76 18.71
C SER A 30 -2.34 -8.92 18.74
N GLU A 31 -3.17 -9.16 19.76
CA GLU A 31 -4.24 -8.23 20.14
C GLU A 31 -3.62 -7.04 20.88
N GLY A 32 -3.05 -6.09 20.13
CA GLY A 32 -2.29 -4.99 20.70
C GLY A 32 -2.05 -3.79 19.79
N PRO A 33 -1.45 -2.70 20.33
CA PRO A 33 -1.30 -1.35 19.73
C PRO A 33 -0.65 -1.30 18.34
N ASP A 34 -0.07 -2.40 17.87
CA ASP A 34 0.54 -2.53 16.55
C ASP A 34 -0.51 -2.54 15.42
N THR A 35 -1.68 -3.13 15.65
CA THR A 35 -2.75 -3.18 14.63
C THR A 35 -3.26 -1.78 14.27
N ALA A 36 -3.49 -0.92 15.26
CA ALA A 36 -3.97 0.45 15.03
C ALA A 36 -2.92 1.30 14.28
N THR A 37 -1.65 1.14 14.63
CA THR A 37 -0.52 1.80 13.98
C THR A 37 -0.35 1.32 12.53
N LEU A 38 -0.54 0.02 12.29
CA LEU A 38 -0.50 -0.56 10.96
C LEU A 38 -1.65 -0.05 10.10
N VAL A 39 -2.88 -0.01 10.63
CA VAL A 39 -4.04 0.57 9.94
C VAL A 39 -3.80 2.04 9.58
N ALA A 40 -3.22 2.85 10.48
CA ALA A 40 -2.86 4.23 10.16
C ALA A 40 -1.79 4.33 9.05
N SER A 41 -0.82 3.40 9.06
CA SER A 41 0.20 3.31 8.02
C SER A 41 -0.38 2.93 6.66
N ILE A 42 -1.33 1.98 6.60
CA ILE A 42 -2.06 1.62 5.36
C ILE A 42 -2.80 2.84 4.82
N ARG A 43 -3.56 3.54 5.67
CA ARG A 43 -4.31 4.75 5.26
C ARG A 43 -3.39 5.84 4.71
N THR A 44 -2.25 6.05 5.36
CA THR A 44 -1.26 7.05 4.95
C THR A 44 -0.64 6.67 3.60
N LEU A 45 -0.20 5.43 3.44
CA LEU A 45 0.43 4.98 2.20
C LEU A 45 -0.54 5.03 1.01
N LEU A 46 -1.79 4.59 1.20
CA LEU A 46 -2.81 4.58 0.16
C LEU A 46 -3.49 5.94 -0.06
N THR A 47 -2.81 7.03 0.30
CA THR A 47 -3.25 8.40 -0.04
C THR A 47 -2.60 8.80 -1.36
N PRO A 48 -3.36 8.92 -2.46
CA PRO A 48 -2.83 9.35 -3.73
C PRO A 48 -2.41 10.83 -3.68
N THR A 49 -1.39 11.19 -4.45
CA THR A 49 -0.96 12.59 -4.62
C THR A 49 -0.84 12.90 -6.11
N GLU A 50 -1.37 14.05 -6.56
CA GLU A 50 -1.27 14.45 -7.98
C GLU A 50 0.15 14.92 -8.35
N GLU A 51 0.87 15.43 -7.37
CA GLU A 51 2.21 15.99 -7.53
C GLU A 51 3.24 15.23 -6.67
N GLY A 52 4.53 15.52 -6.92
CA GLY A 52 5.65 14.91 -6.20
C GLY A 52 6.23 13.67 -6.88
N GLU A 53 6.97 12.86 -6.12
CA GLU A 53 7.61 11.62 -6.59
C GLU A 53 7.29 10.46 -5.64
N GLY A 54 7.54 9.23 -6.09
CA GLY A 54 7.36 8.03 -5.29
C GLY A 54 5.94 7.47 -5.35
N PHE A 55 5.54 6.75 -4.28
CA PHE A 55 4.34 5.91 -4.30
C PHE A 55 3.06 6.71 -4.55
N GLY A 56 2.83 7.82 -3.84
CA GLY A 56 1.57 8.59 -3.93
C GLY A 56 1.24 9.03 -5.36
N ARG A 57 2.23 9.52 -6.11
CA ARG A 57 2.07 9.94 -7.50
C ARG A 57 1.87 8.76 -8.46
N GLN A 58 2.69 7.71 -8.35
CA GLN A 58 2.54 6.53 -9.20
C GLN A 58 1.22 5.79 -8.93
N TYR A 59 0.78 5.79 -7.67
CA TYR A 59 -0.48 5.22 -7.24
C TYR A 59 -1.67 6.03 -7.76
N HIS A 60 -1.59 7.37 -7.72
CA HIS A 60 -2.58 8.25 -8.36
C HIS A 60 -2.72 7.94 -9.86
N ASP A 61 -1.60 7.85 -10.57
CA ASP A 61 -1.58 7.53 -12.00
C ASP A 61 -2.18 6.15 -12.30
N ALA A 62 -1.92 5.15 -11.45
CA ALA A 62 -2.48 3.81 -11.59
C ALA A 62 -3.99 3.78 -11.36
N LEU A 63 -4.50 4.53 -10.37
CA LEU A 63 -5.93 4.66 -10.09
C LEU A 63 -6.72 5.21 -11.28
N GLN A 64 -6.12 6.12 -12.06
CA GLN A 64 -6.77 6.74 -13.21
C GLN A 64 -6.71 5.87 -14.47
N ARG A 65 -5.68 5.04 -14.61
CA ARG A 65 -5.43 4.26 -15.83
C ARG A 65 -5.99 2.85 -15.79
N GLU A 66 -6.01 2.22 -14.62
CA GLU A 66 -6.35 0.81 -14.47
C GLU A 66 -7.59 0.62 -13.57
N PRO A 67 -8.74 0.20 -14.14
CA PRO A 67 -9.98 0.02 -13.38
C PRO A 67 -9.84 -0.93 -12.18
N ASP A 68 -9.03 -1.99 -12.33
CA ASP A 68 -8.80 -2.97 -11.27
C ASP A 68 -8.10 -2.35 -10.05
N VAL A 69 -7.23 -1.36 -10.26
CA VAL A 69 -6.56 -0.65 -9.16
C VAL A 69 -7.55 0.22 -8.38
N ALA A 70 -8.48 0.88 -9.08
CA ALA A 70 -9.54 1.66 -8.45
C ALA A 70 -10.51 0.78 -7.65
N LEU A 71 -10.89 -0.39 -8.18
CA LEU A 71 -11.73 -1.35 -7.47
C LEU A 71 -11.01 -1.91 -6.22
N ALA A 72 -9.74 -2.27 -6.34
CA ALA A 72 -8.94 -2.73 -5.20
C ALA A 72 -8.81 -1.65 -4.13
N HIS A 73 -8.59 -0.39 -4.51
CA HIS A 73 -8.57 0.73 -3.57
C HIS A 73 -9.91 0.87 -2.83
N ALA A 74 -11.04 0.85 -3.55
CA ALA A 74 -12.36 0.94 -2.95
C ALA A 74 -12.64 -0.20 -1.96
N ALA A 75 -12.20 -1.42 -2.28
CA ALA A 75 -12.31 -2.58 -1.39
C ALA A 75 -11.52 -2.37 -0.08
N VAL A 76 -10.25 -1.96 -0.18
CA VAL A 76 -9.41 -1.68 1.00
C VAL A 76 -9.99 -0.53 1.83
N ARG A 77 -10.45 0.55 1.19
CA ARG A 77 -11.11 1.67 1.88
C ARG A 77 -12.36 1.25 2.63
N THR A 78 -13.07 0.23 2.14
CA THR A 78 -14.26 -0.32 2.80
C THR A 78 -13.88 -1.16 4.01
N LEU A 79 -12.82 -1.99 3.91
CA LEU A 79 -12.30 -2.79 5.02
C LEU A 79 -11.71 -1.94 6.15
N LEU A 80 -11.15 -0.77 5.81
CA LEU A 80 -10.56 0.16 6.77
C LEU A 80 -11.57 1.20 7.31
N ARG A 81 -12.87 1.04 7.09
CA ARG A 81 -13.88 1.86 7.80
C ARG A 81 -14.03 1.37 9.23
#